data_AF-A0A4Q0ZR19-F1
#
_entry.id   AF-A0A4Q0ZR19-F1
#
_cell.length_a   1.000
_cell.length_b   1.000
_cell.length_c   1.000
_cell.angle_alpha   90.00
_cell.angle_beta   90.00
_cell.angle_gamma   90.00
#
_symmetry.space_group_name_H-M   'P 1'
#
loop_
_entity.id
_entity.type
_entity.pdbx_description
1 polymer ?
#
loop_
_entity_poly.entity_id
_entity_poly.type
_entity_poly.pdbx_seq_one_letter_code
_entity_poly.pdbx_strand_id
1 'polypeptide(L)'
;MKVFIIILFLVFSSSSANFSSSNLIKEVEKKYKRFAKNRFIALERIIKRASKKSEEKKLEMINDFFNYVPYGSDKDIYGVNDYWATPYEFLARDKGDCEDYVIAKYLVLKYLGISSKKMFLSYVRLKGSKEAHMVLSYFKTPSSEPLILDSVNKRIFKASKRTDLTPIYNFNPNILKNGKRTSAHKKWDRLMKNFRENKI
;
A
#
# COMPACT_ATOMS: atom_id res chain seq x y z
N MET A 1 -34.47 -50.25 -2.46
CA MET A 1 -33.88 -49.34 -1.46
C MET A 1 -33.52 -48.03 -2.16
N LYS A 2 -34.13 -46.90 -1.77
CA LYS A 2 -33.83 -45.58 -2.36
C LYS A 2 -32.75 -44.90 -1.51
N VAL A 3 -31.56 -44.70 -2.07
CA VAL A 3 -30.45 -44.00 -1.40
C VAL A 3 -30.64 -42.49 -1.63
N PHE A 4 -30.83 -41.74 -0.55
CA PHE A 4 -30.88 -40.28 -0.59
C PHE A 4 -29.45 -39.74 -0.44
N ILE A 5 -28.93 -39.07 -1.47
CA ILE A 5 -27.65 -38.37 -1.41
C ILE A 5 -27.91 -36.95 -0.91
N ILE A 6 -27.45 -36.65 0.32
CA ILE A 6 -27.47 -35.30 0.87
C ILE A 6 -26.21 -34.59 0.41
N ILE A 7 -26.34 -33.66 -0.53
CA ILE A 7 -25.25 -32.77 -0.95
C ILE A 7 -25.16 -31.64 0.08
N LEU A 8 -24.17 -31.71 0.97
CA LEU A 8 -23.88 -30.68 1.96
C LEU A 8 -23.12 -29.53 1.28
N PHE A 9 -23.83 -28.45 0.93
CA PHE A 9 -23.21 -27.20 0.49
C PHE A 9 -22.54 -26.51 1.68
N LEU A 10 -21.22 -26.68 1.83
CA LEU A 10 -20.40 -25.88 2.73
C LEU A 10 -20.29 -24.45 2.21
N VAL A 11 -21.15 -23.56 2.71
CA VAL A 11 -21.05 -22.13 2.48
C VAL A 11 -19.87 -21.59 3.29
N PHE A 12 -18.68 -21.53 2.69
CA PHE A 12 -17.53 -20.84 3.26
C PHE A 12 -17.81 -19.33 3.28
N SER A 13 -18.32 -18.82 4.40
CA SER A 13 -18.38 -17.38 4.66
C SER A 13 -17.00 -16.89 5.07
N SER A 14 -16.22 -16.41 4.10
CA SER A 14 -14.95 -15.74 4.37
C SER A 14 -15.21 -14.35 4.96
N SER A 15 -15.35 -14.26 6.28
CA SER A 15 -15.29 -12.97 6.99
C SER A 15 -13.85 -12.45 6.93
N SER A 16 -13.53 -11.63 5.94
CA SER A 16 -12.24 -10.92 5.91
C SER A 16 -12.19 -9.96 7.11
N ALA A 17 -11.25 -10.21 8.04
CA ALA A 17 -11.01 -9.30 9.16
C ALA A 17 -10.66 -7.91 8.63
N ASN A 18 -11.30 -6.84 9.16
CA ASN A 18 -11.08 -5.45 8.74
C ASN A 18 -9.58 -5.11 8.65
N PHE A 19 -9.22 -4.24 7.71
CA PHE A 19 -7.82 -3.80 7.57
C PHE A 19 -7.39 -3.07 8.83
N SER A 20 -8.21 -2.14 9.32
CA SER A 20 -8.04 -1.42 10.58
C SER A 20 -9.05 -1.94 11.61
N SER A 21 -8.58 -2.44 12.75
CA SER A 21 -9.47 -2.92 13.80
C SER A 21 -10.26 -1.78 14.46
N SER A 22 -11.45 -2.09 15.01
CA SER A 22 -12.25 -1.11 15.75
C SER A 22 -11.50 -0.52 16.94
N ASN A 23 -10.62 -1.29 17.59
CA ASN A 23 -9.78 -0.82 18.69
C ASN A 23 -8.73 0.18 18.20
N LEU A 24 -8.05 -0.11 17.08
CA LEU A 24 -7.12 0.83 16.47
C LEU A 24 -7.80 2.16 16.13
N ILE A 25 -9.00 2.12 15.55
CA ILE A 25 -9.75 3.35 15.21
C ILE A 25 -10.07 4.19 16.47
N LYS A 26 -10.39 3.54 17.60
CA LYS A 26 -10.61 4.24 18.88
C LYS A 26 -9.31 4.89 19.39
N GLU A 27 -8.18 4.19 19.31
CA GLU A 27 -6.88 4.76 19.71
C GLU A 27 -6.47 5.93 18.81
N VAL A 28 -6.73 5.85 17.51
CA VAL A 28 -6.53 6.96 16.57
C VAL A 28 -7.41 8.16 16.95
N GLU A 29 -8.67 7.95 17.28
CA GLU A 29 -9.55 9.06 17.73
C GLU A 29 -9.04 9.71 19.01
N LYS A 30 -8.60 8.91 19.98
CA LYS A 30 -8.06 9.41 21.25
C LYS A 30 -6.82 10.28 21.02
N LYS A 31 -5.89 9.80 20.19
CA LYS A 31 -4.59 10.45 19.94
C LYS A 31 -4.66 11.60 18.92
N TYR A 32 -5.36 11.40 17.79
CA TYR A 32 -5.37 12.28 16.62
C TYR A 32 -6.74 12.91 16.30
N LYS A 33 -7.74 12.68 17.16
CA LYS A 33 -9.09 13.28 17.09
C LYS A 33 -9.94 12.79 15.91
N ARG A 34 -11.16 13.33 15.82
CA ARG A 34 -12.23 12.86 14.93
C ARG A 34 -11.84 12.80 13.44
N PHE A 35 -11.03 13.74 12.96
CA PHE A 35 -10.67 13.80 11.54
C PHE A 35 -9.78 12.61 11.16
N ALA A 36 -8.84 12.22 12.01
CA ALA A 36 -8.03 11.03 11.80
C ALA A 36 -8.87 9.75 11.81
N LYS A 37 -9.79 9.61 12.77
CA LYS A 37 -10.76 8.50 12.76
C LYS A 37 -11.56 8.44 11.46
N ASN A 38 -12.04 9.57 10.95
CA ASN A 38 -12.82 9.62 9.72
C ASN A 38 -12.01 9.12 8.50
N ARG A 39 -10.70 9.39 8.44
CA ARG A 39 -9.82 8.86 7.40
C ARG A 39 -9.73 7.33 7.46
N PHE A 40 -9.61 6.74 8.66
CA PHE A 40 -9.60 5.28 8.82
C PHE A 40 -10.95 4.65 8.43
N ILE A 41 -12.06 5.28 8.81
CA ILE A 41 -13.40 4.84 8.37
C ILE A 41 -13.52 4.93 6.84
N ALA A 42 -13.00 5.99 6.23
CA ALA A 42 -12.98 6.13 4.77
C ALA A 42 -12.12 5.05 4.10
N LEU A 43 -10.98 4.68 4.71
CA LEU A 43 -10.14 3.58 4.25
C LEU A 43 -10.90 2.24 4.26
N GLU A 44 -11.56 1.88 5.36
CA GLU A 44 -12.37 0.65 5.41
C GLU A 44 -13.48 0.64 4.35
N ARG A 45 -14.13 1.79 4.12
CA ARG A 45 -15.16 1.92 3.09
C ARG A 45 -14.61 1.72 1.69
N ILE A 46 -13.47 2.33 1.34
CA ILE A 46 -12.89 2.18 0.00
C ILE A 46 -12.40 0.75 -0.22
N ILE A 47 -11.79 0.12 0.80
CA ILE A 47 -11.38 -1.29 0.77
C ILE A 47 -12.58 -2.19 0.51
N LYS A 48 -13.68 -2.02 1.27
CA LYS A 48 -14.91 -2.80 1.07
C LYS A 48 -15.51 -2.62 -0.33
N ARG A 49 -15.44 -1.42 -0.90
CA ARG A 49 -15.91 -1.16 -2.27
C ARG A 49 -14.99 -1.76 -3.33
N ALA A 50 -13.68 -1.72 -3.10
CA ALA A 50 -12.66 -2.22 -4.03
C ALA A 50 -12.57 -3.75 -4.05
N SER A 51 -12.91 -4.44 -2.96
CA SER A 51 -12.79 -5.91 -2.86
C SER A 51 -13.51 -6.68 -3.96
N LYS A 52 -14.65 -6.13 -4.45
CA LYS A 52 -15.48 -6.71 -5.52
C LYS A 52 -15.13 -6.20 -6.93
N LYS A 53 -14.00 -5.54 -7.13
CA LYS A 53 -13.60 -4.93 -8.40
C LYS A 53 -12.45 -5.69 -9.07
N SER A 54 -12.22 -5.40 -10.36
CA SER A 54 -11.05 -5.90 -11.10
C SER A 54 -9.74 -5.42 -10.46
N GLU A 55 -8.62 -6.08 -10.76
CA GLU A 55 -7.31 -5.66 -10.28
C GLU A 55 -7.00 -4.21 -10.71
N GLU A 56 -7.25 -3.87 -11.97
CA GLU A 56 -7.04 -2.51 -12.50
C GLU A 56 -7.85 -1.47 -11.72
N LYS A 57 -9.11 -1.78 -11.40
CA LYS A 57 -9.94 -0.83 -10.66
C LYS A 57 -9.54 -0.73 -9.18
N LYS A 58 -9.03 -1.81 -8.58
CA LYS A 58 -8.42 -1.77 -7.25
C LYS A 58 -7.20 -0.83 -7.24
N LEU A 59 -6.33 -0.93 -8.24
CA LEU A 59 -5.16 -0.05 -8.38
C LEU A 59 -5.58 1.43 -8.41
N GLU A 60 -6.53 1.78 -9.28
CA GLU A 60 -7.05 3.16 -9.37
C GLU A 60 -7.62 3.65 -8.03
N MET A 61 -8.56 2.89 -7.44
CA MET A 61 -9.25 3.31 -6.22
C MET A 61 -8.30 3.52 -5.03
N ILE A 62 -7.28 2.67 -4.90
CA ILE A 62 -6.31 2.78 -3.81
C ILE A 62 -5.27 3.86 -4.10
N ASN A 63 -4.84 4.01 -5.35
CA ASN A 63 -3.96 5.09 -5.76
C ASN A 63 -4.60 6.46 -5.48
N ASP A 64 -5.85 6.65 -5.91
CA ASP A 64 -6.59 7.89 -5.74
C ASP A 64 -6.83 8.20 -4.25
N PHE A 65 -7.22 7.18 -3.46
CA PHE A 65 -7.46 7.34 -2.02
C PHE A 65 -6.24 7.93 -1.30
N PHE A 66 -5.06 7.34 -1.48
CA PHE A 66 -3.86 7.82 -0.80
C PHE A 66 -3.31 9.12 -1.39
N ASN A 67 -3.59 9.41 -2.66
CA ASN A 67 -3.19 10.66 -3.31
C ASN A 67 -3.99 11.90 -2.85
N TYR A 68 -4.97 11.73 -1.96
CA TYR A 68 -5.60 12.84 -1.22
C TYR A 68 -4.82 13.27 0.02
N VAL A 69 -3.95 12.43 0.55
CA VAL A 69 -3.08 12.82 1.67
C VAL A 69 -2.12 13.90 1.17
N PRO A 70 -1.84 14.96 1.95
CA PRO A 70 -0.80 15.94 1.63
C PRO A 70 0.61 15.36 1.66
N TYR A 71 1.50 15.86 0.82
CA TYR A 71 2.93 15.52 0.87
C TYR A 71 3.63 16.26 2.03
N GLY A 72 4.62 15.63 2.68
CA GLY A 72 5.49 16.26 3.65
C GLY A 72 6.72 15.42 3.96
N SER A 73 7.82 16.07 4.34
CA SER A 73 9.09 15.38 4.61
C SER A 73 9.04 14.60 5.93
N ASP A 74 9.76 13.49 5.99
CA ASP A 74 9.95 12.74 7.23
C ASP A 74 10.53 13.60 8.35
N LYS A 75 11.41 14.54 8.01
CA LYS A 75 12.05 15.41 9.00
C LYS A 75 11.01 16.23 9.76
N ASP A 76 10.00 16.73 9.07
CA ASP A 76 8.91 17.51 9.66
C ASP A 76 7.90 16.62 10.41
N ILE A 77 7.65 15.40 9.90
CA ILE A 77 6.57 14.53 10.38
C ILE A 77 7.02 13.64 11.55
N TYR A 78 8.23 13.08 11.45
CA TYR A 78 8.80 12.07 12.33
C TYR A 78 10.09 12.51 13.03
N GLY A 79 10.66 13.67 12.66
CA GLY A 79 11.87 14.23 13.27
C GLY A 79 13.19 13.58 12.79
N VAL A 80 13.10 12.56 11.97
CA VAL A 80 14.22 11.78 11.41
C VAL A 80 14.09 11.74 9.89
N ASN A 81 15.17 11.41 9.18
CA ASN A 81 15.11 11.23 7.71
C ASN A 81 14.84 9.76 7.37
N ASP A 82 14.18 9.50 6.24
CA ASP A 82 14.06 8.17 5.62
C ASP A 82 13.37 7.16 6.55
N TYR A 83 12.23 7.58 7.10
CA TYR A 83 11.34 6.87 7.99
C TYR A 83 10.20 6.22 7.22
N TRP A 84 10.22 4.90 7.12
CA TRP A 84 9.14 4.17 6.48
C TRP A 84 7.93 4.07 7.42
N ALA A 85 6.90 4.88 7.17
CA ALA A 85 5.69 4.86 7.97
C ALA A 85 4.76 3.72 7.58
N THR A 86 4.09 3.15 8.58
CA THR A 86 2.99 2.22 8.31
C THR A 86 1.80 2.95 7.67
N PRO A 87 0.88 2.24 6.99
CA PRO A 87 -0.37 2.84 6.49
C PRO A 87 -1.17 3.55 7.60
N TYR A 88 -1.06 3.06 8.85
CA TYR A 88 -1.72 3.66 10.00
C TYR A 88 -1.03 4.95 10.44
N GLU A 89 0.29 4.97 10.56
CA GLU A 89 1.05 6.18 10.90
C GLU A 89 0.85 7.28 9.86
N PHE A 90 0.91 6.93 8.57
CA PHE A 90 0.70 7.82 7.43
C PHE A 90 -0.71 8.43 7.45
N LEU A 91 -1.75 7.59 7.56
CA LEU A 91 -3.14 8.06 7.56
C LEU A 91 -3.52 8.80 8.85
N ALA A 92 -2.93 8.44 9.99
CA ALA A 92 -3.19 9.11 11.25
C ALA A 92 -2.64 10.55 11.25
N ARG A 93 -1.43 10.75 10.70
CA ARG A 93 -0.76 12.06 10.62
C ARG A 93 -1.23 12.93 9.47
N ASP A 94 -1.91 12.36 8.47
CA ASP A 94 -2.40 13.09 7.29
C ASP A 94 -1.28 13.78 6.51
N LYS A 95 -0.11 13.15 6.49
CA LYS A 95 1.07 13.65 5.79
C LYS A 95 2.09 12.51 5.66
N GLY A 96 2.84 12.50 4.58
CA GLY A 96 3.94 11.56 4.33
C GLY A 96 4.66 11.91 3.03
N ASP A 97 5.75 11.21 2.73
CA ASP A 97 6.55 11.41 1.54
C ASP A 97 6.41 10.25 0.54
N CYS A 98 7.33 10.10 -0.42
CA CYS A 98 7.12 9.20 -1.56
C CYS A 98 6.97 7.72 -1.16
N GLU A 99 7.77 7.23 -0.21
CA GLU A 99 7.72 5.84 0.24
C GLU A 99 6.44 5.52 0.99
N ASP A 100 5.92 6.44 1.80
CA ASP A 100 4.73 6.21 2.63
C ASP A 100 3.51 5.92 1.75
N TYR A 101 3.38 6.64 0.64
CA TYR A 101 2.32 6.41 -0.35
C TYR A 101 2.47 5.04 -1.00
N VAL A 102 3.69 4.67 -1.37
CA VAL A 102 4.00 3.41 -2.04
C VAL A 102 3.73 2.22 -1.12
N ILE A 103 4.17 2.31 0.13
CA ILE A 103 3.96 1.31 1.19
C ILE A 103 2.46 1.17 1.47
N ALA A 104 1.74 2.27 1.65
CA ALA A 104 0.31 2.26 1.95
C ALA A 104 -0.50 1.65 0.80
N LYS A 105 -0.22 2.05 -0.44
CA LYS A 105 -0.82 1.45 -1.64
C LYS A 105 -0.50 -0.05 -1.70
N TYR A 106 0.75 -0.45 -1.53
CA TYR A 106 1.17 -1.86 -1.58
C TYR A 106 0.43 -2.72 -0.54
N LEU A 107 0.40 -2.29 0.73
CA LEU A 107 -0.18 -3.10 1.81
C LEU A 107 -1.70 -3.23 1.68
N VAL A 108 -2.38 -2.17 1.28
CA VAL A 108 -3.84 -2.21 1.05
C VAL A 108 -4.18 -3.04 -0.20
N LEU A 109 -3.42 -2.93 -1.29
CA LEU A 109 -3.63 -3.75 -2.48
C LEU A 109 -3.35 -5.23 -2.21
N LYS A 110 -2.31 -5.53 -1.41
CA LYS A 110 -2.03 -6.89 -0.93
C LYS A 110 -3.18 -7.43 -0.09
N TYR A 111 -3.72 -6.63 0.83
CA TYR A 111 -4.91 -6.99 1.61
C TYR A 111 -6.13 -7.25 0.71
N LEU A 112 -6.29 -6.50 -0.38
CA LEU A 112 -7.33 -6.73 -1.40
C LEU A 112 -7.07 -7.93 -2.33
N GLY A 113 -6.07 -8.75 -2.03
CA GLY A 113 -5.75 -9.99 -2.73
C GLY A 113 -4.86 -9.82 -3.96
N ILE A 114 -4.30 -8.63 -4.24
CA ILE A 114 -3.32 -8.51 -5.32
C ILE A 114 -2.04 -9.23 -4.90
N SER A 115 -1.59 -10.17 -5.73
CA SER A 115 -0.37 -10.92 -5.47
C SER A 115 0.82 -9.99 -5.32
N SER A 116 1.56 -10.14 -4.21
CA SER A 116 2.76 -9.34 -3.99
C SER A 116 3.85 -9.55 -5.04
N LYS A 117 3.84 -10.68 -5.76
CA LYS A 117 4.76 -10.94 -6.88
C LYS A 117 4.57 -9.98 -8.05
N LYS A 118 3.40 -9.32 -8.13
CA LYS A 118 3.08 -8.31 -9.16
C LYS A 118 3.51 -6.90 -8.77
N MET A 119 3.89 -6.66 -7.52
CA MET A 119 4.07 -5.30 -6.99
C MET A 119 5.50 -5.06 -6.52
N PHE A 120 6.10 -3.95 -6.96
CA PHE A 120 7.47 -3.58 -6.65
C PHE A 120 7.53 -2.12 -6.21
N LEU A 121 8.24 -1.85 -5.13
CA LEU A 121 8.62 -0.51 -4.71
C LEU A 121 9.82 -0.10 -5.58
N SER A 122 9.59 0.82 -6.49
CA SER A 122 10.56 1.22 -7.50
C SER A 122 11.19 2.55 -7.13
N TYR A 123 12.49 2.52 -6.85
CA TYR A 123 13.31 3.71 -6.75
C TYR A 123 13.58 4.24 -8.15
N VAL A 124 13.27 5.52 -8.35
CA VAL A 124 13.39 6.22 -9.62
C VAL A 124 14.02 7.59 -9.39
N ARG A 125 14.61 8.16 -10.43
CA ARG A 125 14.95 9.59 -10.48
C ARG A 125 13.83 10.32 -11.20
N LEU A 126 13.24 11.32 -10.55
CA LEU A 126 12.29 12.21 -11.17
C LEU A 126 13.03 13.33 -11.90
N LYS A 127 12.69 13.58 -13.17
CA LYS A 127 13.30 14.64 -13.98
C LYS A 127 13.15 16.00 -13.29
N GLY A 128 14.26 16.71 -13.13
CA GLY A 128 14.29 18.01 -12.46
C GLY A 128 14.40 17.94 -10.93
N SER A 129 14.33 16.75 -10.33
CA SER A 129 14.62 16.54 -8.91
C SER A 129 16.05 16.03 -8.71
N LYS A 130 16.70 16.50 -7.65
CA LYS A 130 17.99 15.96 -7.17
C LYS A 130 17.80 14.78 -6.21
N GLU A 131 16.60 14.61 -5.68
CA GLU A 131 16.25 13.57 -4.71
C GLU A 131 15.76 12.31 -5.43
N ALA A 132 16.01 11.16 -4.80
CA ALA A 132 15.42 9.91 -5.24
C ALA A 132 13.91 9.95 -4.95
N HIS A 133 13.12 9.36 -5.85
CA HIS A 133 11.67 9.26 -5.71
C HIS A 133 11.27 7.78 -5.68
N MET A 134 10.16 7.47 -5.03
CA MET A 134 9.62 6.11 -4.99
C MET A 134 8.23 6.06 -5.63
N VAL A 135 8.02 5.05 -6.47
CA VAL A 135 6.72 4.73 -7.06
C VAL A 135 6.39 3.25 -6.84
N LEU A 136 5.10 2.91 -6.90
CA LEU A 136 4.67 1.51 -6.89
C LEU A 136 4.48 1.05 -8.34
N SER A 137 5.31 0.10 -8.76
CA SER A 137 5.18 -0.56 -10.06
C SER A 137 4.33 -1.82 -9.91
N TYR A 138 3.31 -1.94 -10.76
CA TYR A 138 2.45 -3.12 -10.86
C TYR A 138 2.61 -3.81 -12.23
N PHE A 139 2.89 -5.11 -12.21
CA PHE A 139 3.05 -5.96 -13.38
C PHE A 139 1.86 -6.92 -13.50
N LYS A 140 1.06 -6.79 -14.57
CA LYS A 140 -0.07 -7.71 -14.81
C LYS A 140 0.40 -9.16 -14.99
N THR A 141 1.45 -9.34 -15.78
CA THR A 141 2.24 -10.56 -15.92
C THR A 141 3.73 -10.25 -15.75
N PRO A 142 4.62 -11.23 -15.49
CA PRO A 142 6.05 -10.98 -15.35
C PRO A 142 6.72 -10.30 -16.55
N SER A 143 6.15 -10.45 -17.75
CA SER A 143 6.64 -9.83 -18.99
C SER A 143 5.89 -8.56 -19.40
N SER A 144 4.85 -8.18 -18.65
CA SER A 144 4.09 -6.97 -18.95
C SER A 144 4.89 -5.72 -18.65
N GLU A 145 4.69 -4.69 -19.45
CA GLU A 145 5.07 -3.34 -19.06
C GLU A 145 4.31 -2.93 -17.78
N PRO A 146 4.99 -2.37 -16.76
CA PRO A 146 4.32 -2.05 -15.51
C PRO A 146 3.46 -0.80 -15.61
N LEU A 147 2.38 -0.81 -14.84
CA LEU A 147 1.63 0.39 -14.46
C LEU A 147 2.32 1.05 -13.26
N ILE A 148 2.41 2.38 -13.30
CA ILE A 148 3.07 3.20 -12.29
C ILE A 148 2.01 3.93 -11.46
N LEU A 149 1.99 3.64 -10.16
CA LEU A 149 1.19 4.31 -9.16
C LEU A 149 2.10 5.26 -8.37
N ASP A 150 1.81 6.55 -8.42
CA ASP A 150 2.72 7.62 -7.99
C ASP A 150 1.97 8.66 -7.15
N SER A 151 2.68 9.36 -6.27
CA SER A 151 2.21 10.50 -5.47
C SER A 151 2.33 11.83 -6.22
N VAL A 152 3.30 11.96 -7.14
CA VAL A 152 3.51 13.19 -7.95
C VAL A 152 2.54 13.24 -9.12
N ASN A 153 2.64 12.28 -10.04
CA ASN A 153 1.63 12.13 -11.09
C ASN A 153 0.54 11.17 -10.61
N LYS A 154 -0.59 11.74 -10.18
CA LYS A 154 -1.68 10.98 -9.55
C LYS A 154 -2.38 10.02 -10.51
N ARG A 155 -2.19 10.15 -11.83
CA ARG A 155 -2.78 9.24 -12.82
C ARG A 155 -1.90 8.01 -13.00
N ILE A 156 -2.54 6.85 -13.12
CA ILE A 156 -1.84 5.60 -13.42
C ILE A 156 -1.50 5.56 -14.91
N PHE A 157 -0.21 5.44 -15.20
CA PHE A 157 0.31 5.31 -16.55
C PHE A 157 1.19 4.08 -16.68
N LYS A 158 1.29 3.57 -17.90
CA LYS A 158 2.36 2.63 -18.29
C LYS A 158 3.72 3.30 -18.14
N ALA A 159 4.75 2.53 -17.78
CA ALA A 159 6.10 3.06 -17.58
C ALA A 159 6.67 3.83 -18.78
N SER A 160 6.43 3.37 -20.02
CA SER A 160 6.85 4.08 -21.26
C SER A 160 6.21 5.46 -21.42
N LYS A 161 5.10 5.74 -20.74
CA LYS A 161 4.43 7.05 -20.74
C LYS A 161 4.92 7.96 -19.61
N ARG A 162 5.79 7.46 -18.72
CA ARG A 162 6.43 8.21 -17.63
C ARG A 162 7.86 8.57 -17.98
N THR A 163 8.03 9.35 -19.05
CA THR A 163 9.34 9.83 -19.54
C THR A 163 10.04 10.77 -18.55
N ASP A 164 9.33 11.18 -17.50
CA ASP A 164 9.85 11.94 -16.37
C ASP A 164 10.53 11.05 -15.31
N LEU A 165 10.41 9.72 -15.38
CA LEU A 165 11.00 8.78 -14.42
C LEU A 165 12.11 7.95 -15.04
N THR A 166 13.29 7.95 -14.43
CA THR A 166 14.38 7.02 -14.76
C THR A 166 14.49 5.95 -13.68
N PRO A 167 14.31 4.66 -13.98
CA PRO A 167 14.40 3.60 -12.99
C PRO A 167 15.83 3.42 -12.45
N ILE A 168 15.96 3.23 -11.15
CA ILE A 168 17.24 2.96 -10.47
C ILE A 168 17.24 1.53 -9.94
N TYR A 169 16.24 1.16 -9.14
CA TYR A 169 16.19 -0.16 -8.48
C TYR A 169 14.75 -0.54 -8.12
N ASN A 170 14.43 -1.83 -8.22
CA ASN A 170 13.14 -2.39 -7.82
C ASN A 170 13.30 -3.28 -6.58
N PHE A 171 12.49 -3.00 -5.56
CA PHE A 171 12.42 -3.77 -4.32
C PHE A 171 11.08 -4.50 -4.24
N ASN A 172 11.11 -5.80 -3.94
CA ASN A 172 9.94 -6.54 -3.53
C ASN A 172 10.24 -7.20 -2.19
N PRO A 173 9.46 -6.94 -1.13
CA PRO A 173 9.78 -7.42 0.21
C PRO A 173 9.72 -8.94 0.37
N ASN A 174 9.14 -9.66 -0.59
CA ASN A 174 9.06 -11.12 -0.57
C ASN A 174 10.04 -11.79 -1.55
N ILE A 175 10.91 -11.03 -2.21
CA ILE A 175 11.90 -11.56 -3.17
C ILE A 175 13.30 -11.23 -2.67
N LEU A 176 14.04 -12.28 -2.28
CA LEU A 176 15.43 -12.17 -1.89
C LEU A 176 16.35 -12.33 -3.10
N LYS A 177 17.28 -11.40 -3.31
CA LYS A 177 18.31 -11.53 -4.35
C LYS A 177 19.42 -12.44 -3.82
N ASN A 178 19.62 -13.60 -4.44
CA ASN A 178 20.62 -14.61 -4.04
C ASN A 178 20.48 -15.03 -2.55
N GLY A 179 19.25 -15.07 -2.03
CA GLY A 179 18.99 -15.39 -0.62
C GLY A 179 19.42 -14.31 0.39
N LYS A 180 19.99 -13.18 -0.07
CA LYS A 180 20.49 -12.12 0.81
C LYS A 180 19.43 -11.02 1.03
N ARG A 181 19.28 -10.60 2.28
CA ARG A 181 18.48 -9.43 2.66
C ARG A 181 19.27 -8.14 2.39
N THR A 182 18.61 -7.17 1.77
CA THR A 182 19.16 -5.82 1.54
C THR A 182 18.83 -4.87 2.70
N SER A 183 19.36 -3.65 2.69
CA SER A 183 18.96 -2.59 3.63
C SER A 183 17.45 -2.29 3.57
N ALA A 184 16.86 -2.29 2.36
CA ALA A 184 15.42 -2.12 2.18
C ALA A 184 14.60 -3.25 2.85
N HIS A 185 15.11 -4.49 2.87
CA HIS A 185 14.45 -5.58 3.60
C HIS A 185 14.43 -5.31 5.11
N LYS A 186 15.54 -4.80 5.68
CA LYS A 186 15.59 -4.46 7.11
C LYS A 186 14.61 -3.35 7.47
N LYS A 187 14.48 -2.32 6.63
CA LYS A 187 13.47 -1.26 6.80
C LYS A 187 12.05 -1.84 6.72
N TRP A 188 11.79 -2.69 5.74
CA TRP A 188 10.53 -3.39 5.59
C TRP A 188 10.18 -4.25 6.82
N ASP A 189 11.15 -4.99 7.38
CA ASP A 189 10.94 -5.80 8.59
C ASP A 189 10.51 -4.93 9.78
N ARG A 190 11.19 -3.79 9.98
CA ARG A 190 10.84 -2.81 11.02
C ARG A 190 9.44 -2.25 10.80
N LEU A 191 9.11 -1.89 9.56
CA LEU A 191 7.79 -1.42 9.19
C LEU A 191 6.72 -2.48 9.49
N MET A 192 6.94 -3.73 9.12
CA MET A 192 5.99 -4.82 9.37
C MET A 192 5.86 -5.17 10.85
N LYS A 193 6.91 -4.94 11.66
CA LYS A 193 6.81 -5.00 13.11
C LYS A 193 5.85 -3.91 13.62
N ASN A 194 6.11 -2.64 13.28
CA ASN A 194 5.27 -1.51 13.67
C ASN A 194 3.79 -1.70 13.22
N PHE A 195 3.59 -2.23 12.00
CA PHE A 195 2.26 -2.45 11.44
C PHE A 195 1.48 -3.50 12.23
N ARG A 196 2.12 -4.62 12.61
CA ARG A 196 1.51 -5.66 13.45
C ARG A 196 1.22 -5.19 14.87
N GLU A 197 2.06 -4.29 15.39
CA GLU A 197 1.88 -3.65 16.68
C GLU A 197 0.84 -2.51 16.65
N ASN A 198 0.18 -2.27 15.51
CA ASN A 198 -0.78 -1.20 15.31
C ASN A 198 -0.24 0.19 15.69
N LYS A 199 1.05 0.42 15.44
CA LYS A 199 1.72 1.69 15.76
C LYS A 199 1.02 2.85 15.02
N ILE A 200 0.76 3.93 15.75
CA ILE A 200 0.18 5.20 15.27
C ILE A 200 0.92 6.39 15.84
#